data_AF-A0A4Q3MIJ5-F1
#
_entry.id   AF-A0A4Q3MIJ5-F1
#
_cell.length_a   1.000
_cell.length_b   1.000
_cell.length_c   1.000
_cell.angle_alpha   90.00
_cell.angle_beta   90.00
_cell.angle_gamma   90.00
#
_symmetry.space_group_name_H-M   'P 1'
#
loop_
_entity.id
_entity.type
_entity.pdbx_description
1 polymer ?
#
loop_
_entity_poly.entity_id
_entity_poly.type
_entity_poly.pdbx_seq_one_letter_code
_entity_poly.pdbx_strand_id
1 'polypeptide(L)' 'GQLHPHVSDVLPLERAADAMNAVANHTVRGRVVLRCSSRL' A
#
# COMPACT_ATOMS: atom_id res chain seq x y z
N GLY A 1 13.83 16.51 6.84
CA GLY A 1 12.43 16.97 6.74
C GLY A 1 11.61 16.23 7.77
N GLN A 2 10.77 16.91 8.54
CA GLN A 2 10.09 16.34 9.73
C GLN A 2 8.77 15.62 9.43
N LEU A 3 8.31 15.60 8.17
CA LEU A 3 7.08 14.91 7.78
C LEU A 3 7.39 13.49 7.30
N HIS A 4 6.87 12.49 8.01
CA HIS A 4 6.94 11.09 7.62
C HIS A 4 5.54 10.57 7.31
N PRO A 5 5.29 9.97 6.13
CA PRO A 5 4.01 9.34 5.85
C PRO A 5 3.79 8.14 6.77
N HIS A 6 2.58 8.00 7.32
CA HIS A 6 2.18 6.79 8.04
C HIS A 6 1.85 5.68 7.04
N VAL A 7 2.81 4.81 6.76
CA VAL A 7 2.63 3.64 5.90
C VAL A 7 2.14 2.48 6.76
N SER A 8 0.98 1.91 6.41
CA SER A 8 0.46 0.71 7.06
C SER A 8 1.09 -0.53 6.47
N ASP A 9 1.09 -0.63 5.14
CA ASP A 9 1.53 -1.82 4.43
C ASP A 9 2.25 -1.47 3.13
N VAL A 10 3.19 -2.33 2.74
CA VAL A 10 3.84 -2.29 1.43
C VAL A 10 3.62 -3.65 0.77
N LEU A 11 2.93 -3.66 -0.37
CA LEU A 11 2.56 -4.87 -1.09
C LEU A 11 3.14 -4.85 -2.51
N PRO A 12 3.44 -6.01 -3.11
CA PRO A 12 3.77 -6.07 -4.53
C PRO A 12 2.55 -5.68 -5.38
N LEU A 13 2.78 -5.12 -6.58
CA LEU A 13 1.70 -4.64 -7.45
C LEU A 13 0.66 -5.71 -7.77
N GLU A 14 1.08 -6.97 -7.87
CA GLU A 14 0.25 -8.14 -8.13
C GLU A 14 -0.85 -8.33 -7.06
N ARG A 15 -0.66 -7.77 -5.86
CA ARG A 15 -1.64 -7.80 -4.76
C ARG A 15 -2.49 -6.53 -4.65
N ALA A 16 -2.62 -5.76 -5.74
CA ALA A 16 -3.46 -4.56 -5.77
C ALA A 16 -4.91 -4.83 -5.34
N ALA A 17 -5.49 -5.97 -5.72
CA ALA A 17 -6.84 -6.35 -5.32
C ALA A 17 -6.99 -6.49 -3.79
N ASP A 18 -6.03 -7.16 -3.14
CA ASP A 18 -6.01 -7.30 -1.67
C ASP A 18 -5.87 -5.94 -0.99
N ALA A 19 -5.01 -5.07 -1.53
CA ALA A 19 -4.83 -3.71 -1.03
C ALA A 19 -6.15 -2.91 -1.11
N MET A 20 -6.85 -2.98 -2.25
CA MET A 20 -8.13 -2.29 -2.43
C MET A 20 -9.21 -2.86 -1.52
N ASN A 21 -9.24 -4.18 -1.29
CA ASN A 21 -10.16 -4.79 -0.34
C ASN A 21 -9.91 -4.31 1.10
N ALA A 22 -8.66 -4.18 1.52
CA ALA A 22 -8.32 -3.65 2.86
C ALA A 22 -8.75 -2.18 3.02
N VAL A 23 -8.57 -1.38 1.98
CA VAL A 23 -9.04 0.01 1.96
C VAL A 23 -10.58 0.08 2.03
N ALA A 24 -11.27 -0.71 1.21
CA ALA A 24 -12.74 -0.75 1.18
C ALA A 24 -13.35 -1.20 2.50
N ASN A 25 -12.69 -2.12 3.20
CA ASN A 25 -13.11 -2.59 4.52
C ASN A 25 -12.63 -1.70 5.68
N HIS A 26 -12.02 -0.53 5.40
CA HIS A 26 -11.50 0.40 6.39
C HIS A 26 -10.52 -0.21 7.41
N THR A 27 -9.76 -1.25 7.01
CA THR A 27 -8.80 -1.91 7.90
C THR A 27 -7.41 -1.25 7.87
N VAL A 28 -7.17 -0.39 6.88
CA VAL A 28 -5.93 0.39 6.72
C VAL A 28 -5.95 1.62 7.65
N ARG A 29 -4.89 1.80 8.44
CA ARG A 29 -4.75 2.95 9.36
C ARG A 29 -4.00 4.15 8.77
N GLY A 30 -3.41 3.98 7.59
CA GLY A 30 -2.55 4.94 6.92
C GLY A 30 -2.55 4.75 5.41
N ARG A 31 -1.36 4.63 4.82
CA ARG A 31 -1.20 4.40 3.38
C ARG A 31 -0.78 2.96 3.10
N VAL A 32 -1.41 2.33 2.12
CA VAL A 32 -0.88 1.12 1.47
C VAL A 32 -0.05 1.54 0.26
N VAL A 33 1.18 1.05 0.16
CA VAL A 33 2.08 1.33 -0.96
C VAL A 33 2.19 0.09 -1.83
N LEU A 34 1.94 0.23 -3.14
CA LEU A 34 2.17 -0.84 -4.11
C LEU A 34 3.57 -0.68 -4.73
N ARG A 35 4.39 -1.70 -4.58
CA ARG A 35 5.73 -1.77 -5.18
C ARG A 35 5.62 -2.36 -6.58
N CYS A 36 5.73 -1.50 -7.58
CA CYS A 36 5.95 -1.93 -8.96
C CYS A 36 7.34 -2.58 -9.05
N SER A 37 7.42 -3.80 -9.57
CA SER A 37 8.69 -4.36 -9.99
C SER A 37 8.88 -4.06 -11.47
N SER A 38 9.78 -3.13 -11.80
CA SER A 38 10.28 -3.01 -13.17
C SER A 38 11.44 -3.99 -13.30
N ARG A 39 11.20 -5.19 -13.83
CA ARG A 39 12.23 -5.86 -14.62
C ARG A 39 12.07 -5.32 -16.04
N LEU A 40 12.86 -4.30 -16.36
CA LEU A 40 13.28 -4.05 -17.74
C LEU A 40 14.51 -4.93 -18.00
#